data_AF-A0A3A9EQL5-F1
#
_entry.id   AF-A0A3A9EQL5-F1
#
_cell.length_a   1.000
_cell.length_b   1.000
_cell.length_c   1.000
_cell.angle_alpha   90.00
_cell.angle_beta   90.00
_cell.angle_gamma   90.00
#
_symmetry.space_group_name_H-M   'P 1'
#
loop_
_entity.id
_entity.type
_entity.pdbx_description
1 polymer ?
#
loop_
_entity_poly.entity_id
_entity_poly.type
_entity_poly.pdbx_seq_one_letter_code
_entity_poly.pdbx_strand_id
1 'polypeptide(L)'
;MAPILIICAVLALGFWGLRILYNRFWQRGLGCRIAFTQDYAVEGDTSTLSEVIVNRNLLPLPVLEISFHMDRRLRFGGGENASLSDQTYRRDVFAVSMRQRITRTLEFKCAGRGYFRIDEAGVAAQDLFLTRKYLSSRSQNTDFYVLPRPVSATQIQIPYSRIMGAVLSRKRICDDPFEFGGLREYSRGDPMKYINWKATARAGQLLVNLHESTLSQRVVLAIDMEVGGHQGDFLNEAGVRIACTLARRLLREGIELGLYSNGHDVQTGQVWRLESVAGAGSLLFLQKKLACLQSGPDLPPLCSCLPPSGSESGDLLVLISRNLRGDLGEAFSLAVGKGQGLRIIPCGLGTSKENSQELLGYPNVEIQWMEF
;
A
#
# COMPACT_ATOMS: atom_id res chain seq x y z
N MET A 1 -16.94 62.69 -37.10
CA MET A 1 -16.59 62.66 -35.66
C MET A 1 -17.72 62.09 -34.80
N ALA A 2 -18.96 62.61 -34.88
CA ALA A 2 -20.10 62.10 -34.10
C ALA A 2 -20.39 60.57 -34.22
N PRO A 3 -20.40 59.93 -35.41
CA PRO A 3 -20.70 58.49 -35.51
C PRO A 3 -19.63 57.62 -34.86
N ILE A 4 -18.36 58.05 -34.90
CA ILE A 4 -17.23 57.34 -34.30
C ILE A 4 -17.37 57.37 -32.76
N LEU A 5 -17.74 58.52 -32.19
CA LEU A 5 -17.95 58.66 -30.75
C LEU A 5 -19.11 57.80 -30.23
N ILE A 6 -20.20 57.69 -31.01
CA ILE A 6 -21.35 56.84 -30.66
C ILE A 6 -20.95 55.36 -30.66
N ILE A 7 -20.21 54.92 -31.69
CA ILE A 7 -19.70 53.54 -31.75
C ILE A 7 -18.79 53.24 -30.54
N CYS A 8 -17.87 54.15 -30.22
CA CYS A 8 -16.99 53.98 -29.06
C CYS A 8 -17.77 53.90 -27.73
N ALA A 9 -18.81 54.73 -27.56
CA ALA A 9 -19.64 54.71 -26.35
C ALA A 9 -20.44 53.40 -26.20
N VAL A 10 -20.99 52.88 -27.31
CA VAL A 10 -21.72 51.59 -27.32
C VAL A 10 -20.78 50.43 -27.01
N LEU A 11 -19.57 50.41 -27.59
CA LEU A 11 -18.57 49.39 -27.31
C LEU A 11 -18.11 49.44 -25.84
N ALA A 12 -17.88 50.63 -25.29
CA ALA A 12 -17.50 50.80 -23.89
C ALA A 12 -18.61 50.32 -22.93
N LEU A 13 -19.88 50.62 -23.23
CA LEU A 13 -21.02 50.17 -22.43
C LEU A 13 -21.20 48.65 -22.53
N GLY A 14 -21.02 48.06 -23.72
CA GLY A 14 -21.02 46.62 -23.93
C GLY A 14 -19.90 45.91 -23.17
N PHE A 15 -18.68 46.46 -23.21
CA PHE A 15 -17.53 45.97 -22.43
C PHE A 15 -17.82 46.00 -20.92
N TRP A 16 -18.39 47.10 -20.41
CA TRP A 16 -18.71 47.24 -18.99
C TRP A 16 -19.83 46.28 -18.56
N GLY A 17 -20.87 46.13 -19.38
CA GLY A 17 -21.96 45.17 -19.15
C GLY A 17 -21.46 43.73 -19.13
N LEU A 18 -20.61 43.34 -20.09
CA LEU A 18 -20.00 42.00 -20.11
C LEU A 18 -19.19 41.74 -18.84
N ARG A 19 -18.39 42.72 -18.38
CA ARG A 19 -17.58 42.59 -17.17
C ARG A 19 -18.44 42.35 -15.92
N ILE A 20 -19.58 43.04 -15.81
CA ILE A 20 -20.54 42.82 -14.72
C ILE A 20 -21.15 41.42 -14.79
N LEU A 21 -21.53 40.97 -15.99
CA LEU A 21 -22.05 39.62 -16.20
C LEU A 21 -21.03 38.56 -15.80
N TYR A 22 -19.77 38.67 -16.24
CA TYR A 22 -18.71 37.76 -15.84
C TYR A 22 -18.53 37.79 -14.33
N ASN A 23 -18.32 38.95 -13.71
CA ASN A 23 -18.13 39.06 -12.25
C ASN A 23 -19.22 38.35 -11.45
N ARG A 24 -20.48 38.40 -11.90
CA ARG A 24 -21.63 37.89 -11.13
C ARG A 24 -22.04 36.47 -11.49
N PHE A 25 -21.81 36.03 -12.73
CA PHE A 25 -22.36 34.78 -13.25
C PHE A 25 -21.32 33.74 -13.63
N TRP A 26 -20.03 34.06 -13.74
CA TRP A 26 -19.02 33.12 -14.26
C TRP A 26 -18.99 31.76 -13.51
N GLN A 27 -19.14 31.78 -12.18
CA GLN A 27 -19.14 30.56 -11.34
C GLN A 27 -20.43 29.75 -11.45
N ARG A 28 -21.53 30.38 -11.86
CA ARG A 28 -22.86 29.75 -11.82
C ARG A 28 -22.93 28.68 -12.90
N GLY A 29 -23.15 27.44 -12.47
CA GLY A 29 -23.25 26.30 -13.37
C GLY A 29 -21.92 25.76 -13.92
N LEU A 30 -20.77 26.26 -13.42
CA LEU A 30 -19.47 25.68 -13.73
C LEU A 30 -19.17 24.53 -12.76
N GLY A 31 -19.19 23.30 -13.28
CA GLY A 31 -18.78 22.09 -12.58
C GLY A 31 -17.40 21.63 -13.03
N CYS A 32 -16.59 21.20 -12.07
CA CYS A 32 -15.31 20.53 -12.29
C CYS A 32 -15.27 19.29 -11.40
N ARG A 33 -15.02 18.13 -12.01
CA ARG A 33 -14.86 16.86 -11.30
C ARG A 33 -13.61 16.17 -11.82
N ILE A 34 -12.74 15.82 -10.88
CA ILE A 34 -11.50 15.06 -11.14
C ILE A 34 -11.67 13.70 -10.48
N ALA A 35 -11.59 12.63 -11.25
CA ALA A 35 -11.79 11.27 -10.74
C ALA A 35 -10.81 10.30 -11.39
N PHE A 36 -10.20 9.42 -10.58
CA PHE A 36 -9.45 8.29 -11.10
C PHE A 36 -10.41 7.30 -11.76
N THR A 37 -10.01 6.73 -12.90
CA THR A 37 -10.82 5.72 -13.59
C THR A 37 -10.85 4.40 -12.82
N GLN A 38 -9.81 4.14 -12.04
CA GLN A 38 -9.63 2.95 -11.20
C GLN A 38 -9.29 3.40 -9.79
N ASP A 39 -9.71 2.62 -8.79
CA ASP A 39 -9.44 2.95 -7.38
C ASP A 39 -7.98 2.61 -6.98
N TYR A 40 -7.32 1.72 -7.73
CA TYR A 40 -5.97 1.29 -7.43
C TYR A 40 -5.19 0.88 -8.69
N ALA A 41 -3.86 0.94 -8.60
CA ALA A 41 -2.94 0.36 -9.57
C ALA A 41 -1.71 -0.22 -8.85
N VAL A 42 -0.94 -1.08 -9.51
CA VAL A 42 0.33 -1.57 -8.95
C VAL A 42 1.45 -0.60 -9.30
N GLU A 43 2.40 -0.45 -8.38
CA GLU A 43 3.63 0.30 -8.64
C GLU A 43 4.32 -0.19 -9.94
N GLY A 44 4.59 0.74 -10.85
CA GLY A 44 5.14 0.50 -12.18
C GLY A 44 4.10 0.61 -13.30
N ASP A 45 2.82 0.39 -12.99
CA ASP A 45 1.74 0.39 -13.97
C ASP A 45 1.30 1.81 -14.34
N THR A 46 0.63 1.93 -15.49
CA THR A 46 -0.04 3.14 -15.93
C THR A 46 -1.51 3.09 -15.55
N SER A 47 -2.03 4.21 -15.06
CA SER A 47 -3.45 4.38 -14.79
C SER A 47 -3.93 5.72 -15.36
N THR A 48 -5.22 5.98 -15.27
CA THR A 48 -5.85 7.13 -15.93
C THR A 48 -6.67 7.97 -14.96
N LEU A 49 -6.57 9.28 -15.15
CA LEU A 49 -7.32 10.30 -14.43
C LEU A 49 -8.30 10.94 -15.41
N SER A 50 -9.57 10.97 -15.06
CA SER A 50 -10.62 11.62 -15.83
C SER A 50 -10.93 13.01 -15.26
N GLU A 51 -10.87 14.01 -16.12
CA GLU A 51 -11.26 15.38 -15.81
C GLU A 51 -12.52 15.73 -16.58
N VAL A 52 -13.59 16.02 -15.84
CA VAL A 52 -14.89 16.36 -16.41
C VAL A 52 -15.23 17.79 -16.04
N ILE A 53 -15.30 18.63 -17.07
CA ILE A 53 -15.66 20.04 -16.97
C ILE A 53 -17.03 20.21 -17.60
N VAL A 54 -17.92 20.87 -16.87
CA VAL A 54 -19.27 21.17 -17.34
C VAL A 54 -19.51 22.66 -17.18
N ASN A 55 -19.56 23.41 -18.27
CA ASN A 55 -19.98 24.80 -18.27
C ASN A 55 -21.47 24.87 -18.62
N ARG A 56 -22.36 24.94 -17.63
CA ARG A 56 -23.81 25.17 -17.87
C ARG A 56 -24.16 26.65 -18.06
N ASN A 57 -23.17 27.53 -18.02
CA ASN A 57 -23.36 28.96 -18.17
C ASN A 57 -23.59 29.35 -19.64
N LEU A 58 -24.26 30.48 -19.82
CA LEU A 58 -24.38 31.16 -21.12
C LEU A 58 -23.14 32.03 -21.42
N LEU A 59 -22.18 32.11 -20.52
CA LEU A 59 -20.91 32.80 -20.75
C LEU A 59 -19.84 31.79 -21.21
N PRO A 60 -19.17 32.03 -22.35
CA PRO A 60 -18.03 31.24 -22.77
C PRO A 60 -16.81 31.60 -21.93
N LEU A 61 -15.99 30.61 -21.59
CA LEU A 61 -14.75 30.78 -20.85
C LEU A 61 -13.61 30.51 -21.83
N PRO A 62 -13.02 31.54 -22.48
CA PRO A 62 -11.96 31.33 -23.48
C PRO A 62 -10.72 30.70 -22.86
N VAL A 63 -10.45 31.01 -21.59
CA VAL A 63 -9.38 30.42 -20.81
C VAL A 63 -9.97 30.01 -19.47
N LEU A 64 -10.05 28.70 -19.27
CA LEU A 64 -10.36 28.05 -18.01
C LEU A 64 -9.16 27.18 -17.65
N GLU A 65 -8.50 27.54 -16.56
CA GLU A 65 -7.38 26.83 -16.00
C GLU A 65 -7.88 26.01 -14.81
N ILE A 66 -7.54 24.73 -14.81
CA ILE A 66 -7.79 23.81 -13.71
C ILE A 66 -6.44 23.40 -13.16
N SER A 67 -6.33 23.47 -11.84
CA SER A 67 -5.12 23.07 -11.14
C SER A 67 -5.43 22.21 -9.95
N PHE A 68 -4.57 21.23 -9.70
CA PHE A 68 -4.71 20.33 -8.57
C PHE A 68 -3.33 19.85 -8.13
N HIS A 69 -3.25 19.51 -6.85
CA HIS A 69 -2.03 19.02 -6.21
C HIS A 69 -2.03 17.50 -6.26
N MET A 70 -0.86 16.92 -6.53
CA MET A 70 -0.63 15.48 -6.54
C MET A 70 0.75 15.18 -5.98
N ASP A 71 0.99 13.93 -5.59
CA ASP A 71 2.32 13.49 -5.18
C ASP A 71 3.22 13.24 -6.41
N ARG A 72 4.51 13.55 -6.29
CA ARG A 72 5.53 13.31 -7.33
C ARG A 72 5.67 11.84 -7.77
N ARG A 73 5.19 10.89 -6.96
CA ARG A 73 5.14 9.46 -7.29
C ARG A 73 4.15 9.17 -8.42
N LEU A 74 3.19 10.06 -8.70
CA LEU A 74 2.30 9.96 -9.86
C LEU A 74 2.87 10.79 -11.01
N ARG A 75 3.48 10.13 -12.01
CA ARG A 75 4.15 10.80 -13.12
C ARG A 75 3.25 10.87 -14.34
N PHE A 76 2.74 12.05 -14.66
CA PHE A 76 1.91 12.26 -15.84
C PHE A 76 2.76 12.43 -17.10
N GLY A 77 2.31 11.84 -18.21
CA GLY A 77 2.90 12.07 -19.53
C GLY A 77 2.37 13.37 -20.13
N GLY A 78 3.23 14.36 -20.34
CA GLY A 78 2.88 15.62 -21.04
C GLY A 78 2.12 16.65 -20.18
N GLY A 79 2.61 17.90 -20.19
CA GLY A 79 2.07 19.05 -19.45
C GLY A 79 3.19 19.93 -18.86
N GLU A 80 2.88 21.21 -18.58
CA GLU A 80 3.76 22.07 -17.78
C GLU A 80 3.74 21.62 -16.31
N ASN A 81 4.59 20.66 -15.98
CA ASN A 81 4.75 20.18 -14.61
C ASN A 81 5.73 21.10 -13.88
N ALA A 82 5.22 21.91 -12.94
CA ALA A 82 6.08 22.61 -11.99
C ALA A 82 6.28 21.69 -10.77
N SER A 83 7.42 20.99 -10.72
CA SER A 83 7.84 20.24 -9.54
C SER A 83 8.53 21.19 -8.56
N LEU A 84 7.77 21.71 -7.59
CA LEU A 84 8.32 22.44 -6.46
C LEU A 84 8.10 21.57 -5.22
N SER A 85 9.17 21.02 -4.63
CA SER A 85 9.13 20.15 -3.43
C SER A 85 8.52 18.75 -3.66
N ASP A 86 7.88 18.18 -2.64
CA ASP A 86 7.36 16.81 -2.57
C ASP A 86 6.03 16.62 -3.32
N GLN A 87 5.39 17.73 -3.70
CA GLN A 87 4.14 17.77 -4.44
C GLN A 87 4.40 18.23 -5.87
N THR A 88 3.70 17.63 -6.83
CA THR A 88 3.65 18.09 -8.21
C THR A 88 2.39 18.91 -8.40
N TYR A 89 2.54 20.12 -8.94
CA TYR A 89 1.43 20.97 -9.32
C TYR A 89 1.18 20.81 -10.82
N ARG A 90 -0.03 20.40 -11.18
CA ARG A 90 -0.45 20.31 -12.59
C ARG A 90 -1.46 21.39 -12.89
N ARG A 91 -1.29 22.01 -14.05
CA ARG A 91 -2.14 23.07 -14.59
C ARG A 91 -2.61 22.68 -15.98
N ASP A 92 -3.90 22.42 -16.12
CA ASP A 92 -4.53 22.12 -17.40
C ASP A 92 -5.39 23.30 -17.87
N VAL A 93 -5.19 23.73 -19.12
CA VAL A 93 -5.89 24.87 -19.71
C VAL A 93 -6.91 24.39 -20.74
N PHE A 94 -8.09 25.00 -20.71
CA PHE A 94 -9.26 24.66 -21.52
C PHE A 94 -9.90 25.92 -22.08
N ALA A 95 -10.44 25.83 -23.29
CA ALA A 95 -11.41 26.78 -23.81
C ALA A 95 -12.79 26.11 -23.74
N VAL A 96 -13.70 26.65 -22.94
CA VAL A 96 -15.01 26.03 -22.69
C VAL A 96 -16.12 26.98 -23.14
N SER A 97 -16.83 26.59 -24.19
CA SER A 97 -17.94 27.37 -24.73
C SER A 97 -19.17 27.31 -23.83
N MET A 98 -20.19 28.10 -24.18
CA MET A 98 -21.49 28.08 -23.52
C MET A 98 -22.09 26.68 -23.55
N ARG A 99 -22.63 26.20 -22.42
CA ARG A 99 -23.33 24.89 -22.32
C ARG A 99 -22.49 23.68 -22.77
N GLN A 100 -21.17 23.78 -22.73
CA GLN A 100 -20.27 22.72 -23.18
C GLN A 100 -19.85 21.80 -22.03
N ARG A 101 -19.71 20.50 -22.33
CA ARG A 101 -19.05 19.52 -21.48
C ARG A 101 -17.77 19.05 -22.15
N ILE A 102 -16.66 19.08 -21.43
CA ILE A 102 -15.36 18.57 -21.88
C ILE A 102 -14.96 17.44 -20.95
N THR A 103 -14.49 16.33 -21.52
CA THR A 103 -13.91 15.22 -20.77
C THR A 103 -12.53 14.94 -21.33
N ARG A 104 -11.51 15.02 -20.47
CA ARG A 104 -10.15 14.63 -20.80
C ARG A 104 -9.74 13.45 -19.95
N THR A 105 -9.01 12.52 -20.55
CA THR A 105 -8.40 11.40 -19.86
C THR A 105 -6.90 11.62 -19.90
N LEU A 106 -6.28 11.65 -18.73
CA LEU A 106 -4.86 11.87 -18.55
C LEU A 106 -4.22 10.57 -18.08
N GLU A 107 -3.18 10.13 -18.80
CA GLU A 107 -2.41 8.96 -18.42
C GLU A 107 -1.28 9.34 -17.46
N PHE A 108 -1.11 8.55 -16.42
CA PHE A 108 0.00 8.69 -15.49
C PHE A 108 0.61 7.34 -15.13
N LYS A 109 1.90 7.36 -14.82
CA LYS A 109 2.67 6.21 -14.35
C LYS A 109 2.83 6.26 -12.84
N CYS A 110 2.57 5.14 -12.20
CA CYS A 110 2.73 4.97 -10.76
C CYS A 110 4.20 4.65 -10.44
N ALA A 111 5.00 5.66 -10.09
CA ALA A 111 6.45 5.51 -9.88
C ALA A 111 6.81 4.98 -8.48
N GLY A 112 5.90 5.06 -7.51
CA GLY A 112 6.11 4.54 -6.16
C GLY A 112 4.78 4.26 -5.45
N ARG A 113 4.78 3.31 -4.52
CA ARG A 113 3.59 2.99 -3.71
C ARG A 113 3.16 4.18 -2.85
N GLY A 114 1.89 4.21 -2.49
CA GLY A 114 1.34 5.27 -1.66
C GLY A 114 -0.18 5.35 -1.70
N TYR A 115 -0.73 6.13 -0.76
CA TYR A 115 -2.10 6.61 -0.79
C TYR A 115 -2.10 8.05 -1.27
N PHE A 116 -2.84 8.31 -2.35
CA PHE A 116 -2.93 9.63 -2.97
C PHE A 116 -4.37 10.12 -2.94
N ARG A 117 -4.55 11.38 -2.55
CA ARG A 117 -5.87 12.00 -2.46
C ARG A 117 -5.86 13.39 -3.07
N ILE A 118 -6.90 13.68 -3.84
CA ILE A 118 -7.15 15.01 -4.40
C ILE A 118 -8.33 15.61 -3.66
N ASP A 119 -8.05 16.60 -2.79
CA ASP A 119 -9.04 17.26 -1.94
C ASP A 119 -9.68 18.49 -2.59
N GLU A 120 -8.95 19.16 -3.48
CA GLU A 120 -9.39 20.41 -4.05
C GLU A 120 -8.81 20.61 -5.45
N ALA A 121 -9.65 21.13 -6.34
CA ALA A 121 -9.25 21.61 -7.64
C ALA A 121 -9.39 23.14 -7.67
N GLY A 122 -8.28 23.84 -7.87
CA GLY A 122 -8.26 25.26 -8.18
C GLY A 122 -8.80 25.50 -9.59
N VAL A 123 -9.69 26.48 -9.72
CA VAL A 123 -10.34 26.85 -10.98
C VAL A 123 -10.09 28.33 -11.21
N ALA A 124 -9.34 28.66 -12.26
CA ALA A 124 -9.11 30.03 -12.67
C ALA A 124 -9.71 30.28 -14.06
N ALA A 125 -10.67 31.20 -14.16
CA ALA A 125 -11.28 31.60 -15.42
C ALA A 125 -10.82 32.99 -15.84
N GLN A 126 -10.75 33.26 -17.14
CA GLN A 126 -10.55 34.61 -17.69
C GLN A 126 -11.77 35.04 -18.50
N ASP A 127 -12.01 36.34 -18.54
CA ASP A 127 -13.05 36.93 -19.40
C ASP A 127 -12.65 36.88 -20.89
N LEU A 128 -13.62 37.16 -21.76
CA LEU A 128 -13.44 37.22 -23.22
C LEU A 128 -12.31 38.16 -23.67
N PHE A 129 -12.04 39.21 -22.89
CA PHE A 129 -11.01 40.21 -23.17
C PHE A 129 -9.70 39.96 -22.40
N LEU A 130 -9.55 38.82 -21.72
CA LEU A 130 -8.37 38.43 -20.93
C LEU A 130 -7.88 39.53 -19.96
N THR A 131 -8.80 40.37 -19.49
CA THR A 131 -8.52 41.55 -18.67
C THR A 131 -8.54 41.22 -17.18
N ARG A 132 -9.34 40.22 -16.78
CA ARG A 132 -9.43 39.78 -15.38
C ARG A 132 -9.33 38.26 -15.25
N LYS A 133 -8.60 37.83 -14.22
CA LYS A 133 -8.59 36.45 -13.73
C LYS A 133 -9.57 36.32 -12.58
N TYR A 134 -10.37 35.28 -12.63
CA TYR A 134 -11.33 34.92 -11.62
C TYR A 134 -10.91 33.61 -10.99
N LEU A 135 -10.78 33.59 -9.66
CA LEU A 135 -10.34 32.41 -8.93
C LEU A 135 -11.51 31.82 -8.16
N SER A 136 -11.59 30.51 -8.16
CA SER A 136 -12.49 29.71 -7.34
C SER A 136 -11.77 28.41 -7.03
N SER A 137 -12.21 27.72 -6.00
CA SER A 137 -11.83 26.34 -5.78
C SER A 137 -13.06 25.45 -5.73
N ARG A 138 -12.86 24.16 -5.99
CA ARG A 138 -13.89 23.13 -5.97
C ARG A 138 -13.36 21.97 -5.15
N SER A 139 -14.03 21.67 -4.04
CA SER A 139 -13.72 20.49 -3.26
C SER A 139 -13.90 19.23 -4.11
N GLN A 140 -12.90 18.38 -4.06
CA GLN A 140 -12.86 17.04 -4.62
C GLN A 140 -12.73 16.06 -3.45
N ASN A 141 -13.10 14.81 -3.67
CA ASN A 141 -12.88 13.75 -2.69
C ASN A 141 -12.63 12.46 -3.45
N THR A 142 -11.43 12.37 -4.01
CA THR A 142 -11.04 11.25 -4.86
C THR A 142 -9.73 10.69 -4.33
N ASP A 143 -9.76 9.41 -3.97
CA ASP A 143 -8.63 8.64 -3.47
C ASP A 143 -8.11 7.64 -4.50
N PHE A 144 -6.83 7.32 -4.39
CA PHE A 144 -6.16 6.37 -5.25
C PHE A 144 -5.05 5.64 -4.51
N TYR A 145 -5.01 4.32 -4.65
CA TYR A 145 -4.02 3.48 -3.99
C TYR A 145 -3.01 2.96 -5.02
N VAL A 146 -1.72 3.25 -4.83
CA VAL A 146 -0.66 2.55 -5.55
C VAL A 146 -0.14 1.42 -4.67
N LEU A 147 -0.46 0.20 -5.07
CA LEU A 147 -0.09 -1.02 -4.34
C LEU A 147 1.40 -1.33 -4.52
N PRO A 148 2.08 -1.88 -3.51
CA PRO A 148 3.48 -2.28 -3.62
C PRO A 148 3.68 -3.30 -4.75
N ARG A 149 4.71 -3.12 -5.57
CA ARG A 149 5.06 -4.09 -6.63
C ARG A 149 5.48 -5.43 -5.99
N PRO A 150 4.94 -6.57 -6.45
CA PRO A 150 5.41 -7.87 -5.96
C PRO A 150 6.87 -8.11 -6.34
N VAL A 151 7.62 -8.75 -5.44
CA VAL A 151 8.99 -9.22 -5.68
C VAL A 151 8.96 -10.47 -6.54
N SER A 152 10.05 -10.73 -7.27
CA SER A 152 10.18 -11.93 -8.10
C SER A 152 10.02 -13.22 -7.28
N ALA A 153 9.40 -14.24 -7.89
CA ALA A 153 9.17 -15.52 -7.21
C ALA A 153 10.47 -16.23 -6.81
N THR A 154 11.56 -16.00 -7.55
CA THR A 154 12.88 -16.59 -7.29
C THR A 154 13.52 -16.00 -6.03
N GLN A 155 13.52 -14.68 -5.88
CA GLN A 155 14.07 -14.00 -4.70
C GLN A 155 13.30 -14.37 -3.42
N ILE A 156 11.98 -14.51 -3.51
CA ILE A 156 11.14 -14.79 -2.34
C ILE A 156 11.07 -16.28 -1.98
N GLN A 157 11.58 -17.18 -2.83
CA GLN A 157 11.40 -18.62 -2.65
C GLN A 157 12.05 -19.14 -1.36
N ILE A 158 13.26 -18.67 -1.05
CA ILE A 158 14.02 -19.09 0.14
C ILE A 158 13.31 -18.67 1.44
N PRO A 159 13.01 -17.38 1.69
CA PRO A 159 12.31 -16.99 2.91
C PRO A 159 10.93 -17.65 3.00
N TYR A 160 10.23 -17.78 1.87
CA TYR A 160 8.93 -18.47 1.84
C TYR A 160 9.04 -19.95 2.22
N SER A 161 10.00 -20.70 1.69
CA SER A 161 10.17 -22.12 2.04
C SER A 161 10.56 -22.31 3.50
N ARG A 162 11.33 -21.39 4.08
CA ARG A 162 11.68 -21.39 5.51
C ARG A 162 10.44 -21.20 6.37
N ILE A 163 9.62 -20.20 6.05
CA ILE A 163 8.35 -19.93 6.72
C ILE A 163 7.44 -21.16 6.63
N MET A 164 7.25 -21.71 5.44
CA MET A 164 6.42 -22.91 5.24
C MET A 164 6.97 -24.13 5.97
N GLY A 165 8.30 -24.31 6.00
CA GLY A 165 8.95 -25.39 6.74
C GLY A 165 8.72 -25.28 8.25
N ALA A 166 8.83 -24.08 8.80
CA ALA A 166 8.53 -23.79 10.20
C ALA A 166 7.05 -24.06 10.51
N VAL A 167 6.14 -23.58 9.66
CA VAL A 167 4.69 -23.80 9.80
C VAL A 167 4.33 -25.30 9.77
N LEU A 168 4.85 -26.03 8.78
CA LEU A 168 4.57 -27.47 8.62
C LEU A 168 5.20 -28.33 9.72
N SER A 169 6.41 -27.99 10.16
CA SER A 169 7.09 -28.75 11.24
C SER A 169 6.34 -28.62 12.55
N ARG A 170 5.78 -27.43 12.85
CA ARG A 170 5.02 -27.18 14.06
C ARG A 170 3.65 -27.87 14.04
N LYS A 171 2.99 -28.00 12.88
CA LYS A 171 1.73 -28.76 12.75
C LYS A 171 1.88 -30.20 13.25
N ARG A 172 3.07 -30.81 13.13
CA ARG A 172 3.33 -32.21 13.56
C ARG A 172 3.64 -32.39 15.05
N ILE A 173 3.91 -31.32 15.79
CA ILE A 173 4.36 -31.42 17.19
C ILE A 173 3.16 -31.48 18.15
N CYS A 174 2.02 -30.92 17.76
CA CYS A 174 0.84 -30.80 18.62
C CYS A 174 -0.41 -31.29 17.87
N ASP A 175 -0.53 -32.61 17.73
CA ASP A 175 -1.73 -33.23 17.18
C ASP A 175 -2.88 -33.18 18.21
N ASP A 176 -4.10 -32.88 17.76
CA ASP A 176 -5.28 -32.88 18.63
C ASP A 176 -5.83 -34.31 18.77
N PRO A 177 -5.85 -34.90 19.98
CA PRO A 177 -6.38 -36.26 20.21
C PRO A 177 -7.85 -36.45 19.78
N PHE A 178 -8.62 -35.36 19.64
CA PHE A 178 -10.03 -35.39 19.28
C PHE A 178 -10.27 -35.23 17.77
N GLU A 179 -9.31 -34.69 17.02
CA GLU A 179 -9.44 -34.52 15.57
C GLU A 179 -8.86 -35.71 14.82
N PHE A 180 -9.72 -36.52 14.18
CA PHE A 180 -9.30 -37.67 13.41
C PHE A 180 -8.80 -37.25 12.02
N GLY A 181 -7.50 -37.44 11.76
CA GLY A 181 -6.85 -37.12 10.49
C GLY A 181 -6.68 -38.30 9.53
N GLY A 182 -6.88 -39.53 9.99
CA GLY A 182 -6.85 -40.72 9.13
C GLY A 182 -6.25 -41.96 9.79
N LEU A 183 -5.92 -42.96 8.96
CA LEU A 183 -5.29 -44.21 9.38
C LEU A 183 -3.97 -44.41 8.64
N ARG A 184 -2.93 -44.80 9.38
CA ARG A 184 -1.60 -45.15 8.85
C ARG A 184 -1.18 -46.54 9.33
N GLU A 185 -0.35 -47.23 8.57
CA GLU A 185 0.29 -48.49 9.01
C GLU A 185 1.26 -48.25 10.17
N TYR A 186 1.14 -49.11 11.19
CA TYR A 186 1.97 -49.05 12.39
C TYR A 186 3.45 -49.25 12.08
N SER A 187 4.29 -48.32 12.52
CA SER A 187 5.75 -48.46 12.52
C SER A 187 6.25 -48.74 13.93
N ARG A 188 7.35 -49.48 14.07
CA ARG A 188 7.88 -49.89 15.40
C ARG A 188 8.25 -48.73 16.35
N GLY A 189 8.31 -47.49 15.87
CA GLY A 189 8.49 -46.29 16.68
C GLY A 189 7.21 -45.67 17.22
N ASP A 190 6.04 -46.16 16.78
CA ASP A 190 4.75 -45.55 17.13
C ASP A 190 4.28 -46.01 18.52
N PRO A 191 3.78 -45.10 19.38
CA PRO A 191 3.19 -45.47 20.66
C PRO A 191 1.98 -46.38 20.47
N MET A 192 1.94 -47.50 21.18
CA MET A 192 0.84 -48.48 21.12
C MET A 192 -0.54 -47.88 21.47
N LYS A 193 -0.58 -46.78 22.23
CA LYS A 193 -1.82 -46.07 22.59
C LYS A 193 -2.58 -45.51 21.38
N TYR A 194 -1.91 -45.28 20.25
CA TYR A 194 -2.53 -44.76 19.04
C TYR A 194 -3.02 -45.86 18.09
N ILE A 195 -2.83 -47.14 18.41
CA ILE A 195 -3.30 -48.26 17.59
C ILE A 195 -4.84 -48.28 17.58
N ASN A 196 -5.42 -48.22 16.39
CA ASN A 196 -6.84 -48.41 16.20
C ASN A 196 -7.14 -49.90 16.06
N TRP A 197 -7.46 -50.54 17.19
CA TRP A 197 -7.77 -51.97 17.24
C TRP A 197 -8.93 -52.38 16.35
N LYS A 198 -9.95 -51.51 16.20
CA LYS A 198 -11.12 -51.78 15.38
C LYS A 198 -10.78 -51.79 13.88
N ALA A 199 -9.97 -50.84 13.42
CA ALA A 199 -9.49 -50.80 12.05
C ALA A 199 -8.51 -51.95 11.77
N THR A 200 -7.61 -52.22 12.72
CA THR A 200 -6.64 -53.32 12.67
C THR A 200 -7.34 -54.68 12.48
N ALA A 201 -8.38 -54.96 13.28
CA ALA A 201 -9.12 -56.22 13.20
C ALA A 201 -9.82 -56.44 11.85
N ARG A 202 -10.18 -55.36 11.13
CA ARG A 202 -10.82 -55.44 9.81
C ARG A 202 -9.80 -55.57 8.67
N ALA A 203 -8.67 -54.87 8.78
CA ALA A 203 -7.65 -54.84 7.73
C ALA A 203 -6.64 -56.00 7.82
N GLY A 204 -6.52 -56.66 8.98
CA GLY A 204 -5.55 -57.73 9.22
C GLY A 204 -4.11 -57.25 9.44
N GLN A 205 -3.89 -55.93 9.48
CA GLN A 205 -2.60 -55.29 9.71
C GLN A 205 -2.73 -54.17 10.75
N LEU A 206 -1.68 -53.91 11.52
CA LEU A 206 -1.70 -52.90 12.59
C LEU A 206 -1.85 -51.50 12.01
N LEU A 207 -2.94 -50.82 12.36
CA LEU A 207 -3.25 -49.46 11.93
C LEU A 207 -3.27 -48.51 13.13
N VAL A 208 -2.78 -47.30 12.91
CA VAL A 208 -2.65 -46.22 13.90
C VAL A 208 -3.54 -45.06 13.48
N ASN A 209 -4.24 -44.46 14.45
CA ASN A 209 -4.96 -43.21 14.24
C ASN A 209 -3.96 -42.07 14.03
N LEU A 210 -4.05 -41.39 12.89
CA LEU A 210 -3.45 -40.08 12.71
C LEU A 210 -4.43 -39.05 13.25
N HIS A 211 -3.90 -38.11 14.02
CA HIS A 211 -4.63 -36.98 14.55
C HIS A 211 -4.20 -35.73 13.78
N GLU A 212 -5.14 -34.88 13.37
CA GLU A 212 -4.79 -33.57 12.83
C GLU A 212 -4.61 -32.58 13.97
N SER A 213 -3.76 -31.58 13.75
CA SER A 213 -3.62 -30.46 14.69
C SER A 213 -4.69 -29.43 14.41
N THR A 214 -5.48 -29.07 15.43
CA THR A 214 -6.49 -28.01 15.37
C THR A 214 -5.91 -26.61 15.65
N LEU A 215 -4.61 -26.51 15.94
CA LEU A 215 -3.94 -25.21 16.15
C LEU A 215 -3.85 -24.45 14.82
N SER A 216 -4.55 -23.31 14.72
CA SER A 216 -4.35 -22.39 13.60
C SER A 216 -2.91 -21.84 13.65
N GLN A 217 -2.20 -22.03 12.54
CA GLN A 217 -0.83 -21.54 12.39
C GLN A 217 -0.89 -20.11 11.89
N ARG A 218 -0.69 -19.16 12.79
CA ARG A 218 -0.64 -17.74 12.44
C ARG A 218 0.79 -17.31 12.20
N VAL A 219 1.02 -16.61 11.09
CA VAL A 219 2.31 -15.98 10.78
C VAL A 219 2.17 -14.48 11.02
N VAL A 220 3.05 -13.92 11.83
CA VAL A 220 3.06 -12.50 12.14
C VAL A 220 4.21 -11.84 11.38
N LEU A 221 3.89 -10.98 10.42
CA LEU A 221 4.86 -10.17 9.69
C LEU A 221 5.04 -8.83 10.40
N ALA A 222 6.26 -8.52 10.83
CA ALA A 222 6.64 -7.26 11.43
C ALA A 222 7.53 -6.46 10.45
N ILE A 223 7.15 -5.23 10.12
CA ILE A 223 7.87 -4.39 9.15
C ILE A 223 8.44 -3.17 9.86
N ASP A 224 9.75 -2.99 9.77
CA ASP A 224 10.42 -1.79 10.24
C ASP A 224 10.44 -0.69 9.18
N MET A 225 10.03 0.51 9.56
CA MET A 225 9.93 1.70 8.73
C MET A 225 10.77 2.87 9.25
N GLU A 226 11.77 2.63 10.12
CA GLU A 226 12.70 3.66 10.59
C GLU A 226 13.40 4.35 9.41
N VAL A 227 13.51 5.69 9.44
CA VAL A 227 14.13 6.48 8.37
C VAL A 227 15.64 6.24 8.33
N GLY A 228 16.21 6.16 7.13
CA GLY A 228 17.65 5.86 6.94
C GLY A 228 18.31 6.64 5.81
N GLY A 229 17.78 7.81 5.48
CA GLY A 229 18.16 8.56 4.27
C GLY A 229 17.71 7.84 2.98
N HIS A 230 18.14 8.35 1.82
CA HIS A 230 17.66 7.89 0.51
C HIS A 230 17.82 6.38 0.28
N GLN A 231 18.98 5.81 0.65
CA GLN A 231 19.22 4.38 0.51
C GLN A 231 18.42 3.55 1.52
N GLY A 232 18.27 4.04 2.75
CA GLY A 232 17.44 3.40 3.76
C GLY A 232 15.96 3.38 3.35
N ASP A 233 15.46 4.48 2.79
CA ASP A 233 14.08 4.56 2.30
C ASP A 233 13.86 3.58 1.15
N PHE A 234 14.80 3.46 0.20
CA PHE A 234 14.71 2.45 -0.86
C PHE A 234 14.64 1.02 -0.32
N LEU A 235 15.42 0.68 0.71
CA LEU A 235 15.40 -0.63 1.36
C LEU A 235 14.13 -0.86 2.18
N ASN A 236 13.58 0.18 2.82
CA ASN A 236 12.28 0.12 3.49
C ASN A 236 11.17 -0.20 2.47
N GLU A 237 11.18 0.47 1.32
CA GLU A 237 10.27 0.18 0.20
C GLU A 237 10.42 -1.28 -0.28
N ALA A 238 11.65 -1.78 -0.41
CA ALA A 238 11.90 -3.19 -0.71
C ALA A 238 11.33 -4.13 0.36
N GLY A 239 11.47 -3.78 1.64
CA GLY A 239 10.87 -4.50 2.77
C GLY A 239 9.34 -4.59 2.68
N VAL A 240 8.67 -3.51 2.31
CA VAL A 240 7.21 -3.52 2.08
C VAL A 240 6.83 -4.39 0.88
N ARG A 241 7.62 -4.38 -0.20
CA ARG A 241 7.40 -5.28 -1.35
C ARG A 241 7.59 -6.75 -0.96
N ILE A 242 8.58 -7.08 -0.12
CA ILE A 242 8.77 -8.43 0.45
C ILE A 242 7.53 -8.83 1.25
N ALA A 243 7.10 -7.98 2.19
CA ALA A 243 5.94 -8.24 3.03
C ALA A 243 4.67 -8.47 2.20
N CYS A 244 4.43 -7.63 1.19
CA CYS A 244 3.32 -7.78 0.23
C CYS A 244 3.35 -9.15 -0.46
N THR A 245 4.54 -9.57 -0.90
CA THR A 245 4.72 -10.82 -1.64
C THR A 245 4.56 -12.04 -0.74
N LEU A 246 5.12 -12.02 0.47
CA LEU A 246 4.92 -13.07 1.47
C LEU A 246 3.45 -13.18 1.87
N ALA A 247 2.83 -12.06 2.22
CA ALA A 247 1.43 -12.04 2.61
C ALA A 247 0.52 -12.61 1.50
N ARG A 248 0.80 -12.24 0.25
CA ARG A 248 0.08 -12.79 -0.91
C ARG A 248 0.22 -14.30 -1.04
N ARG A 249 1.40 -14.87 -0.82
CA ARG A 249 1.59 -16.33 -0.91
C ARG A 249 0.93 -17.05 0.27
N LEU A 250 1.14 -16.55 1.49
CA LEU A 250 0.60 -17.15 2.71
C LEU A 250 -0.94 -17.14 2.73
N LEU A 251 -1.59 -16.02 2.36
CA LEU A 251 -3.06 -15.95 2.28
C LEU A 251 -3.65 -16.86 1.20
N ARG A 252 -2.90 -17.16 0.14
CA ARG A 252 -3.32 -18.11 -0.91
C ARG A 252 -3.29 -19.55 -0.42
N GLU A 253 -2.35 -19.89 0.47
CA GLU A 253 -2.29 -21.19 1.14
C GLU A 253 -3.28 -21.30 2.33
N GLY A 254 -4.08 -20.26 2.59
CA GLY A 254 -5.04 -20.25 3.70
C GLY A 254 -4.41 -20.03 5.07
N ILE A 255 -3.16 -19.58 5.14
CA ILE A 255 -2.46 -19.28 6.39
C ILE A 255 -2.96 -17.94 6.96
N GLU A 256 -3.26 -17.94 8.25
CA GLU A 256 -3.67 -16.74 8.99
C GLU A 256 -2.49 -15.79 9.18
N LEU A 257 -2.68 -14.50 8.91
CA LEU A 257 -1.63 -13.49 9.00
C LEU A 257 -1.94 -12.39 10.01
N GLY A 258 -0.97 -12.10 10.86
CA GLY A 258 -0.87 -10.83 11.57
C GLY A 258 0.12 -9.90 10.88
N LEU A 259 -0.13 -8.59 10.93
CA LEU A 259 0.79 -7.61 10.38
C LEU A 259 0.99 -6.43 11.33
N TYR A 260 2.25 -6.11 11.62
CA TYR A 260 2.62 -5.07 12.57
C TYR A 260 3.72 -4.21 11.95
N SER A 261 3.65 -2.91 12.14
CA SER A 261 4.73 -2.01 11.75
C SER A 261 4.82 -0.86 12.74
N ASN A 262 6.03 -0.33 12.93
CA ASN A 262 6.23 0.93 13.63
C ASN A 262 5.84 2.15 12.79
N GLY A 263 5.68 2.00 11.47
CA GLY A 263 5.25 3.09 10.59
C GLY A 263 3.79 3.48 10.82
N HIS A 264 3.46 4.71 10.42
CA HIS A 264 2.11 5.25 10.49
C HIS A 264 1.29 4.92 9.25
N ASP A 265 -0.01 4.70 9.44
CA ASP A 265 -0.99 4.68 8.36
C ASP A 265 -1.36 6.12 8.00
N VAL A 266 -1.17 6.51 6.74
CA VAL A 266 -1.49 7.87 6.23
C VAL A 266 -2.93 8.29 6.52
N GLN A 267 -3.87 7.35 6.57
CA GLN A 267 -5.28 7.68 6.77
C GLN A 267 -5.64 7.95 8.23
N THR A 268 -5.05 7.19 9.16
CA THR A 268 -5.39 7.26 10.59
C THR A 268 -4.36 8.03 11.41
N GLY A 269 -3.14 8.20 10.90
CA GLY A 269 -1.99 8.76 11.62
C GLY A 269 -1.48 7.89 12.76
N GLN A 270 -2.03 6.68 12.95
CA GLN A 270 -1.66 5.77 14.02
C GLN A 270 -0.68 4.71 13.52
N VAL A 271 0.06 4.13 14.47
CA VAL A 271 0.93 2.98 14.24
C VAL A 271 0.10 1.82 13.69
N TRP A 272 0.62 1.17 12.66
CA TRP A 272 -0.15 0.15 11.98
C TRP A 272 -0.10 -1.21 12.69
N ARG A 273 -1.28 -1.69 13.11
CA ARG A 273 -1.49 -3.00 13.72
C ARG A 273 -2.68 -3.69 13.08
N LEU A 274 -2.47 -4.92 12.63
CA LEU A 274 -3.48 -5.80 12.09
C LEU A 274 -3.32 -7.16 12.77
N GLU A 275 -4.24 -7.50 13.66
CA GLU A 275 -4.11 -8.71 14.47
C GLU A 275 -4.26 -9.95 13.61
N SER A 276 -5.38 -10.13 12.91
CA SER A 276 -5.58 -11.32 12.10
C SER A 276 -6.30 -11.00 10.80
N VAL A 277 -5.80 -11.59 9.73
CA VAL A 277 -6.45 -11.67 8.42
C VAL A 277 -6.26 -13.07 7.86
N ALA A 278 -7.36 -13.66 7.41
CA ALA A 278 -7.35 -14.90 6.66
C ALA A 278 -8.09 -14.73 5.33
N GLY A 279 -7.80 -15.65 4.40
CA GLY A 279 -8.51 -15.77 3.13
C GLY A 279 -8.00 -14.87 2.00
N ALA A 280 -8.12 -15.38 0.77
CA ALA A 280 -7.63 -14.71 -0.43
C ALA A 280 -8.37 -13.39 -0.76
N GLY A 281 -9.64 -13.25 -0.34
CA GLY A 281 -10.44 -12.02 -0.53
C GLY A 281 -9.88 -10.82 0.23
N SER A 282 -9.13 -11.05 1.30
CA SER A 282 -8.53 -10.03 2.14
C SER A 282 -7.22 -9.46 1.58
N LEU A 283 -6.71 -10.02 0.48
CA LEU A 283 -5.44 -9.62 -0.13
C LEU A 283 -5.45 -8.15 -0.56
N LEU A 284 -6.52 -7.70 -1.24
CA LEU A 284 -6.61 -6.31 -1.72
C LEU A 284 -6.64 -5.33 -0.55
N PHE A 285 -7.36 -5.67 0.52
CA PHE A 285 -7.40 -4.88 1.75
C PHE A 285 -6.00 -4.73 2.35
N LEU A 286 -5.26 -5.85 2.47
CA LEU A 286 -3.91 -5.86 3.00
C LEU A 286 -2.93 -5.07 2.11
N GLN A 287 -3.04 -5.20 0.78
CA GLN A 287 -2.22 -4.43 -0.15
C GLN A 287 -2.51 -2.93 -0.09
N LYS A 288 -3.79 -2.52 0.03
CA LYS A 288 -4.16 -1.12 0.24
C LYS A 288 -3.59 -0.58 1.55
N LYS A 289 -3.64 -1.35 2.63
CA LYS A 289 -3.01 -0.97 3.91
C LYS A 289 -1.48 -0.88 3.82
N LEU A 290 -0.82 -1.81 3.13
CA LEU A 290 0.61 -1.70 2.83
C LEU A 290 0.95 -0.47 1.98
N ALA A 291 0.04 -0.01 1.11
CA ALA A 291 0.23 1.22 0.35
C ALA A 291 0.15 2.48 1.25
N CYS A 292 -0.63 2.43 2.33
CA CYS A 292 -0.76 3.52 3.30
C CYS A 292 0.38 3.60 4.32
N LEU A 293 1.25 2.59 4.40
CA LEU A 293 2.34 2.55 5.38
C LEU A 293 3.47 3.54 5.01
N GLN A 294 3.82 4.46 5.90
CA GLN A 294 4.89 5.42 5.68
C GLN A 294 5.98 5.35 6.75
N SER A 295 7.21 5.73 6.36
CA SER A 295 8.31 5.99 7.28
C SER A 295 8.19 7.41 7.87
N GLY A 296 8.71 7.59 9.09
CA GLY A 296 8.67 8.87 9.80
C GLY A 296 9.92 9.06 10.68
N PRO A 297 10.30 10.32 10.99
CA PRO A 297 11.53 10.61 11.73
C PRO A 297 11.50 10.21 13.22
N ASP A 298 10.32 9.95 13.81
CA ASP A 298 10.17 9.63 15.24
C ASP A 298 9.21 8.44 15.44
N LEU A 299 9.60 7.27 14.95
CA LEU A 299 8.79 6.06 15.11
C LEU A 299 9.13 5.35 16.44
N PRO A 300 8.14 4.74 17.10
CA PRO A 300 8.41 3.89 18.25
C PRO A 300 9.28 2.70 17.84
N PRO A 301 10.07 2.13 18.78
CA PRO A 301 10.83 0.92 18.49
C PRO A 301 9.86 -0.20 18.08
N LEU A 302 10.15 -0.88 16.97
CA LEU A 302 9.27 -1.91 16.40
C LEU A 302 8.86 -2.98 17.43
N CYS A 303 9.77 -3.31 18.36
CA CYS A 303 9.55 -4.28 19.42
C CYS A 303 8.36 -3.93 20.32
N SER A 304 8.06 -2.64 20.51
CA SER A 304 6.87 -2.20 21.27
C SER A 304 5.56 -2.43 20.51
N CYS A 305 5.64 -2.54 19.19
CA CYS A 305 4.48 -2.73 18.32
C CYS A 305 4.13 -4.21 18.18
N LEU A 306 5.09 -5.11 18.40
CA LEU A 306 4.90 -6.56 18.36
C LEU A 306 3.81 -7.00 19.36
N PRO A 307 3.10 -8.12 19.07
CA PRO A 307 2.20 -8.71 20.05
C PRO A 307 2.98 -9.06 21.32
N PRO A 308 2.40 -8.87 22.53
CA PRO A 308 3.08 -9.19 23.78
C PRO A 308 3.46 -10.68 23.81
N SER A 309 4.72 -10.97 24.11
CA SER A 309 5.21 -12.32 24.36
C SER A 309 4.43 -12.91 25.53
N GLY A 310 3.59 -13.92 25.30
CA GLY A 310 2.87 -14.57 26.39
C GLY A 310 1.45 -15.07 26.10
N SER A 311 0.92 -14.92 24.89
CA SER A 311 -0.16 -15.82 24.51
C SER A 311 0.47 -17.16 24.14
N GLU A 312 -0.10 -18.27 24.60
CA GLU A 312 0.29 -19.64 24.22
C GLU A 312 0.14 -19.93 22.70
N SER A 313 -0.10 -18.88 21.91
CA SER A 313 -0.28 -18.87 20.48
C SER A 313 1.05 -19.17 19.81
N GLY A 314 1.05 -20.27 19.07
CA GLY A 314 2.21 -20.78 18.38
C GLY A 314 2.58 -20.01 17.11
N ASP A 315 2.61 -18.69 17.20
CA ASP A 315 2.76 -17.81 16.06
C ASP A 315 4.22 -17.83 15.58
N LEU A 316 4.39 -17.85 14.25
CA LEU A 316 5.70 -17.68 13.62
C LEU A 316 5.93 -16.19 13.37
N LEU A 317 6.93 -15.62 14.03
CA LEU A 317 7.27 -14.20 13.89
C LEU A 317 8.28 -14.01 12.74
N VAL A 318 7.96 -13.16 11.79
CA VAL A 318 8.83 -12.78 10.69
C VAL A 318 9.09 -11.29 10.74
N LEU A 319 10.34 -10.90 10.99
CA LEU A 319 10.78 -9.51 11.03
C LEU A 319 11.40 -9.12 9.69
N ILE A 320 10.92 -8.04 9.08
CA ILE A 320 11.49 -7.45 7.87
C ILE A 320 12.04 -6.08 8.25
N SER A 321 13.37 -5.97 8.35
CA SER A 321 14.04 -4.73 8.71
C SER A 321 15.42 -4.65 8.08
N ARG A 322 15.78 -3.47 7.59
CA ARG A 322 17.15 -3.13 7.17
C ARG A 322 18.06 -2.81 8.35
N ASN A 323 17.48 -2.48 9.51
CA ASN A 323 18.24 -2.03 10.66
C ASN A 323 19.01 -3.21 11.24
N LEU A 324 20.33 -3.07 11.37
CA LEU A 324 21.24 -4.09 11.88
C LEU A 324 21.60 -3.90 13.36
N ARG A 325 21.03 -2.90 14.04
CA ARG A 325 21.35 -2.65 15.45
C ARG A 325 21.07 -3.89 16.31
N GLY A 326 21.96 -4.10 17.28
CA GLY A 326 21.94 -5.29 18.14
C GLY A 326 20.72 -5.34 19.06
N ASP A 327 20.28 -4.18 19.56
CA ASP A 327 19.12 -4.00 20.43
C ASP A 327 17.82 -4.55 19.81
N LEU A 328 17.60 -4.31 18.52
CA LEU A 328 16.44 -4.78 17.76
C LEU A 328 16.49 -6.30 17.58
N GLY A 329 17.68 -6.87 17.37
CA GLY A 329 17.87 -8.32 17.29
C GLY A 329 17.60 -9.03 18.61
N GLU A 330 18.12 -8.50 19.73
CA GLU A 330 17.89 -9.04 21.07
C GLU A 330 16.42 -8.93 21.47
N ALA A 331 15.81 -7.76 21.27
CA ALA A 331 14.40 -7.54 21.58
C ALA A 331 13.47 -8.41 20.72
N PHE A 332 13.82 -8.65 19.45
CA PHE A 332 13.08 -9.60 18.60
C PHE A 332 13.23 -11.05 19.09
N SER A 333 14.42 -11.46 19.49
CA SER A 333 14.66 -12.79 20.06
C SER A 333 13.87 -13.01 21.36
N LEU A 334 13.81 -11.98 22.22
CA LEU A 334 12.95 -11.97 23.42
C LEU A 334 11.46 -12.04 23.06
N ALA A 335 11.05 -11.37 21.97
CA ALA A 335 9.67 -11.43 21.47
C ALA A 335 9.29 -12.84 20.99
N VAL A 336 10.22 -13.52 20.33
CA VAL A 336 10.07 -14.91 19.85
C VAL A 336 10.00 -15.90 21.03
N GLY A 337 10.77 -15.67 22.09
CA GLY A 337 10.77 -16.52 23.28
C GLY A 337 11.21 -17.95 22.95
N LYS A 338 10.30 -18.92 23.12
CA LYS A 338 10.53 -20.35 22.81
C LYS A 338 10.11 -20.74 21.38
N GLY A 339 9.55 -19.81 20.61
CA GLY A 339 9.09 -20.05 19.24
C GLY A 339 10.24 -20.08 18.23
N GLN A 340 9.90 -20.07 16.94
CA GLN A 340 10.85 -19.80 15.86
C GLN A 340 10.59 -18.40 15.31
N GLY A 341 11.65 -17.65 15.05
CA GLY A 341 11.61 -16.35 14.41
C GLY A 341 12.44 -16.35 13.13
N LEU A 342 12.00 -15.60 12.12
CA LEU A 342 12.76 -15.36 10.89
C LEU A 342 12.99 -13.86 10.73
N ARG A 343 14.23 -13.43 10.58
CA ARG A 343 14.60 -12.03 10.28
C ARG A 343 15.05 -11.92 8.84
N ILE A 344 14.28 -11.22 8.03
CA ILE A 344 14.56 -10.93 6.63
C ILE A 344 15.18 -9.54 6.54
N ILE A 345 16.40 -9.46 6.00
CA ILE A 345 17.15 -8.21 5.91
C ILE A 345 17.31 -7.84 4.43
N PRO A 346 16.58 -6.81 3.93
CA PRO A 346 16.85 -6.25 2.62
C PRO A 346 18.18 -5.48 2.65
N CYS A 347 19.09 -5.82 1.74
CA CYS A 347 20.39 -5.18 1.61
C CYS A 347 20.71 -4.84 0.14
N GLY A 348 21.70 -3.97 -0.06
CA GLY A 348 22.18 -3.65 -1.41
C GLY A 348 23.00 -4.79 -2.01
N LEU A 349 23.03 -4.88 -3.34
CA LEU A 349 23.84 -5.87 -4.07
C LEU A 349 25.29 -5.95 -3.55
N GLY A 350 25.75 -7.17 -3.23
CA GLY A 350 27.12 -7.44 -2.80
C GLY A 350 27.43 -7.15 -1.33
N THR A 351 26.52 -6.52 -0.57
CA THR A 351 26.75 -6.15 0.84
C THR A 351 26.42 -7.27 1.83
N SER A 352 25.83 -8.38 1.36
CA SER A 352 25.38 -9.48 2.24
C SER A 352 26.51 -10.15 3.00
N LYS A 353 27.65 -10.39 2.35
CA LYS A 353 28.80 -11.11 2.95
C LYS A 353 29.51 -10.30 4.03
N GLU A 354 29.74 -9.01 3.79
CA GLU A 354 30.38 -8.11 4.75
C GLU A 354 29.50 -7.92 5.99
N ASN A 355 28.22 -7.61 5.80
CA ASN A 355 27.29 -7.42 6.92
C ASN A 355 27.01 -8.71 7.70
N SER A 356 27.09 -9.89 7.05
CA SER A 356 26.91 -11.17 7.73
C SER A 356 28.01 -11.50 8.74
N GLN A 357 29.21 -10.93 8.59
CA GLN A 357 30.33 -11.16 9.51
C GLN A 357 30.22 -10.31 10.79
N GLU A 358 29.50 -9.19 10.73
CA GLU A 358 29.32 -8.27 11.87
C GLU A 358 28.12 -8.63 12.76
N LEU A 359 27.15 -9.38 12.24
CA LEU A 359 25.93 -9.72 12.99
C LEU A 359 26.12 -10.93 13.90
N LEU A 360 25.84 -10.70 15.19
CA LEU A 360 25.74 -11.76 16.19
C LEU A 360 24.52 -12.64 15.93
N GLY A 361 24.68 -13.95 16.14
CA GLY A 361 23.57 -14.90 16.11
C GLY A 361 22.67 -14.72 17.34
N TYR A 362 21.36 -14.66 17.14
CA TYR A 362 20.39 -14.56 18.21
C TYR A 362 19.70 -15.92 18.43
N PRO A 363 19.38 -16.30 19.68
CA PRO A 363 18.71 -17.56 19.93
C PRO A 363 17.32 -17.55 19.29
N ASN A 364 16.94 -18.69 18.71
CA ASN A 364 15.63 -18.92 18.08
C ASN A 364 15.28 -18.04 16.88
N VAL A 365 16.24 -17.25 16.37
CA VAL A 365 16.05 -16.36 15.22
C VAL A 365 16.97 -16.79 14.09
N GLU A 366 16.38 -17.16 12.96
CA GLU A 366 17.12 -17.38 11.72
C GLU A 366 17.21 -16.07 10.91
N ILE A 367 18.35 -15.79 10.30
CA ILE A 367 18.57 -14.57 9.51
C ILE A 367 18.63 -14.93 8.03
N GLN A 368 17.87 -14.21 7.21
CA GLN A 368 17.84 -14.35 5.76
C GLN A 368 18.12 -13.00 5.09
N TRP A 369 19.20 -12.92 4.33
CA TRP A 369 19.54 -11.75 3.53
C TRP A 369 18.81 -11.77 2.19
N MET A 370 18.37 -10.59 1.72
CA MET A 370 17.75 -10.41 0.41
C MET A 370 18.36 -9.19 -0.30
N GLU A 371 19.00 -9.42 -1.44
CA GLU A 371 19.65 -8.38 -2.22
C GLU A 371 18.68 -7.74 -3.23
N PHE A 372 18.71 -6.41 -3.34
CA PHE A 372 17.88 -5.58 -4.22
C PHE A 372 18.68 -4.64 -5.11
#